data_AF-A0A7S1E715-F1
#
_entry.id   AF-A0A7S1E715-F1
#
_cell.length_a   1.000
_cell.length_b   1.000
_cell.length_c   1.000
_cell.angle_alpha   90.00
_cell.angle_beta   90.00
_cell.angle_gamma   90.00
#
_symmetry.space_group_name_H-M   'P 1'
#
loop_
_entity.id
_entity.type
_entity.pdbx_description
1 polymer ?
#
loop_
_entity_poly.entity_id
_entity_poly.type
_entity_poly.pdbx_seq_one_letter_code
_entity_poly.pdbx_strand_id
1 'polypeptide(L)'
;YLAQNLHKHVQQQIKHQLKRKQWEEQGESKETKNISLSSLASALRAAFQAVETEVIDEAEMQYQGSTAVTVTIHEEKDGSRTLLSANVGDSRAVLCRGGTALDLTRYHKPNDERERARIQEMG
;
A
#
# COMPACT_ATOMS: atom_id res chain seq x y z
N TYR A 1 -7.41 1.03 -19.17
CA TYR A 1 -7.68 1.85 -17.98
C TYR A 1 -6.55 1.81 -16.96
N LEU A 2 -6.19 0.62 -16.44
CA LEU A 2 -5.20 0.44 -15.35
C LEU A 2 -3.86 1.15 -15.63
N ALA A 3 -3.26 0.95 -16.81
CA ALA A 3 -1.96 1.53 -17.16
C ALA A 3 -1.90 3.06 -17.05
N GLN A 4 -3.03 3.75 -17.24
CA GLN A 4 -3.08 5.23 -17.23
C GLN A 4 -3.60 5.81 -15.91
N ASN A 5 -4.44 5.06 -15.18
CA ASN A 5 -5.20 5.61 -14.06
C ASN A 5 -4.95 4.93 -12.71
N LEU A 6 -4.35 3.73 -12.68
CA LEU A 6 -4.19 2.96 -11.44
C LEU A 6 -3.45 3.75 -10.35
N HIS A 7 -2.36 4.44 -10.69
CA HIS A 7 -1.58 5.21 -9.72
C HIS A 7 -2.39 6.35 -9.08
N LYS A 8 -3.23 7.04 -9.86
CA LYS A 8 -4.10 8.11 -9.36
C LYS A 8 -5.15 7.53 -8.41
N HIS A 9 -5.69 6.38 -8.79
CA HIS A 9 -6.73 5.70 -8.05
C HIS A 9 -6.22 5.17 -6.70
N VAL A 10 -5.07 4.49 -6.70
CA VAL A 10 -4.37 4.08 -5.48
C VAL A 10 -4.07 5.29 -4.60
N GLN A 11 -3.56 6.39 -5.17
CA GLN A 11 -3.30 7.61 -4.39
C GLN A 11 -4.57 8.22 -3.78
N GLN A 12 -5.67 8.26 -4.53
CA GLN A 12 -6.97 8.75 -4.05
C GLN A 12 -7.50 7.88 -2.91
N GLN A 13 -7.46 6.56 -3.06
CA GLN A 13 -7.90 5.63 -2.01
C GLN A 13 -7.02 5.72 -0.77
N ILE A 14 -5.70 5.85 -0.91
CA ILE A 14 -4.81 6.08 0.23
C ILE A 14 -5.21 7.35 0.99
N LYS A 15 -5.40 8.47 0.30
CA LYS A 15 -5.85 9.74 0.94
C LYS A 15 -7.20 9.57 1.63
N HIS A 16 -8.14 8.89 1.00
CA HIS A 16 -9.46 8.63 1.54
C HIS A 16 -9.40 7.79 2.83
N GLN A 17 -8.67 6.66 2.80
CA GLN A 17 -8.52 5.78 3.95
C GLN A 17 -7.74 6.44 5.09
N LEU A 18 -6.73 7.26 4.78
CA LEU A 18 -6.00 8.04 5.79
C LEU A 18 -6.90 9.04 6.49
N LYS A 19 -7.72 9.79 5.74
CA LYS A 19 -8.67 10.74 6.32
C LYS A 19 -9.67 10.03 7.24
N ARG A 20 -10.16 8.85 6.84
CA ARG A 20 -11.03 8.01 7.67
C ARG A 20 -10.34 7.58 8.96
N LYS A 21 -9.11 7.06 8.87
CA LYS A 21 -8.33 6.64 10.05
C LYS A 21 -7.99 7.80 10.98
N GLN A 22 -7.68 8.98 10.44
CA GLN A 22 -7.47 10.19 11.23
C GLN A 22 -8.73 10.56 12.02
N TRP A 23 -9.91 10.51 11.40
CA TRP A 23 -11.18 10.75 12.08
C TRP A 23 -11.44 9.71 13.20
N GLU A 24 -11.20 8.43 12.92
CA GLU A 24 -11.32 7.34 13.91
C GLU A 24 -10.39 7.54 15.12
N GLU A 25 -9.14 8.00 14.92
CA GLU A 25 -8.16 8.23 16.00
C GLU A 25 -8.34 9.56 16.76
N GLN A 26 -8.89 10.59 16.11
CA GLN A 26 -9.05 11.93 16.70
C GLN A 26 -10.37 12.10 17.45
N GLY A 27 -11.42 11.34 17.10
CA GLY A 27 -12.77 11.59 17.64
C GLY A 27 -13.23 13.04 17.35
N GLU A 28 -14.04 13.64 18.22
CA GLU A 28 -14.47 15.06 18.09
C GLU A 28 -13.39 16.08 18.51
N SER A 29 -12.20 15.65 18.89
CA SER A 29 -11.15 16.56 19.38
C SER A 29 -10.48 17.33 18.24
N LYS A 30 -10.40 18.66 18.37
CA LYS A 30 -9.83 19.58 17.37
C LYS A 30 -8.29 19.60 17.29
N GLU A 31 -7.59 18.73 18.01
CA GLU A 31 -6.13 18.62 17.94
C GLU A 31 -5.71 17.76 16.73
N THR A 32 -4.87 18.33 15.86
CA THR A 32 -4.22 17.61 14.76
C THR A 32 -3.25 16.57 15.33
N LYS A 33 -3.73 15.36 15.59
CA LYS A 33 -2.87 14.20 15.86
C LYS A 33 -2.26 13.70 14.55
N ASN A 34 -0.94 13.59 14.49
CA ASN A 34 -0.27 12.78 13.46
C ASN A 34 -0.83 11.35 13.56
N ILE A 35 -1.19 10.78 12.40
CA ILE A 35 -1.72 9.41 12.31
C ILE A 35 -0.67 8.43 12.82
N SER A 36 -1.06 7.41 13.56
CA SER A 36 -0.10 6.38 14.00
C SER A 36 0.42 5.54 12.83
N LEU A 37 1.61 4.92 12.98
CA LEU A 37 2.16 4.00 11.99
C LEU A 37 1.25 2.80 11.70
N SER A 38 0.57 2.27 12.72
CA SER A 38 -0.37 1.15 12.56
C SER A 38 -1.61 1.58 11.76
N SER A 39 -2.11 2.79 11.98
CA SER A 39 -3.22 3.33 11.20
C SER A 39 -2.82 3.69 9.77
N LEU A 40 -1.60 4.17 9.54
CA LEU A 40 -1.07 4.30 8.18
C LEU A 40 -0.97 2.93 7.49
N ALA A 41 -0.45 1.90 8.17
CA ALA A 41 -0.38 0.55 7.63
C ALA A 41 -1.77 -0.01 7.31
N SER A 42 -2.75 0.21 8.20
CA SER A 42 -4.15 -0.19 8.00
C SER A 42 -4.78 0.54 6.82
N ALA A 43 -4.56 1.86 6.70
CA ALA A 43 -5.05 2.66 5.60
C ALA A 43 -4.49 2.21 4.25
N LEU A 44 -3.19 1.89 4.18
CA LEU A 44 -2.58 1.35 2.95
C LEU A 44 -3.20 0.02 2.55
N ARG A 45 -3.39 -0.92 3.49
CA ARG A 45 -4.05 -2.20 3.21
C ARG A 45 -5.48 -1.99 2.70
N ALA A 46 -6.26 -1.16 3.40
CA ALA A 46 -7.64 -0.85 3.02
C ALA A 46 -7.72 -0.17 1.64
N ALA A 47 -6.75 0.69 1.30
CA ALA A 47 -6.72 1.36 0.02
C ALA A 47 -6.46 0.39 -1.13
N PHE A 48 -5.49 -0.52 -0.98
CA PHE A 48 -5.23 -1.56 -1.99
C PHE A 48 -6.44 -2.49 -2.16
N GLN A 49 -7.08 -2.88 -1.05
CA GLN A 49 -8.28 -3.72 -1.11
C GLN A 49 -9.46 -3.01 -1.78
N ALA A 50 -9.66 -1.72 -1.51
CA ALA A 50 -10.72 -0.94 -2.16
C ALA A 50 -10.49 -0.82 -3.68
N VAL A 51 -9.24 -0.55 -4.10
CA VAL A 51 -8.87 -0.54 -5.52
C VAL A 51 -9.14 -1.91 -6.16
N GLU A 52 -8.76 -2.99 -5.49
CA GLU A 52 -8.97 -4.35 -6.01
C GLU A 52 -10.46 -4.66 -6.21
N THR A 53 -11.31 -4.39 -5.20
CA THR A 53 -12.77 -4.58 -5.31
C THR A 53 -13.35 -3.79 -6.47
N GLU A 54 -12.98 -2.52 -6.61
CA GLU A 54 -13.49 -1.65 -7.67
C GLU A 54 -13.03 -2.12 -9.08
N VAL A 55 -11.82 -2.68 -9.20
CA VAL A 55 -11.32 -3.25 -10.47
C VAL A 55 -11.98 -4.59 -10.80
N ILE A 56 -12.25 -5.44 -9.81
CA ILE A 56 -12.92 -6.73 -10.01
C ILE A 56 -14.37 -6.54 -10.48
N ASP A 57 -15.06 -5.51 -9.98
CA ASP A 57 -16.45 -5.23 -10.35
C ASP A 57 -16.60 -4.70 -11.80
N GLU A 58 -15.51 -4.25 -12.43
CA GLU A 58 -15.47 -3.80 -13.81
C GLU A 58 -15.31 -4.97 -14.79
N ALA A 59 -16.40 -5.35 -15.46
CA ALA A 59 -16.43 -6.51 -16.37
C ALA A 59 -15.36 -6.47 -17.49
N GLU A 60 -15.02 -5.27 -18.00
CA GLU A 60 -13.97 -5.10 -19.02
C GLU A 60 -12.55 -5.35 -18.47
N MET A 61 -12.39 -5.38 -17.15
CA MET A 61 -11.11 -5.55 -16.45
C MET A 61 -10.91 -6.96 -15.89
N GLN A 62 -11.88 -7.87 -16.02
CA GLN A 62 -11.84 -9.22 -15.43
C GLN A 62 -10.56 -10.03 -15.75
N TYR A 63 -9.97 -9.82 -16.92
CA TYR A 63 -8.75 -10.52 -17.37
C TYR A 63 -7.51 -9.63 -17.37
N GLN A 64 -7.59 -8.44 -16.77
CA GLN A 64 -6.49 -7.50 -16.67
C GLN A 64 -5.95 -7.51 -15.24
N GLY A 65 -4.64 -7.39 -15.12
CA GLY A 65 -3.96 -7.25 -13.84
C GLY A 65 -2.88 -6.20 -13.94
N SER A 66 -2.46 -5.71 -12.78
CA SER A 66 -1.31 -4.82 -12.66
C SER A 66 -0.57 -5.13 -11.38
N THR A 67 0.73 -4.84 -11.38
CA THR A 67 1.48 -4.71 -10.13
C THR A 67 1.25 -3.31 -9.55
N ALA A 68 1.51 -3.15 -8.26
CA ALA A 68 1.49 -1.86 -7.59
C ALA A 68 2.49 -1.84 -6.44
N VAL A 69 3.30 -0.78 -6.39
CA VAL A 69 4.21 -0.50 -5.28
C VAL A 69 4.04 0.94 -4.82
N THR A 70 3.98 1.16 -3.51
CA THR A 70 3.99 2.50 -2.92
C THR A 70 5.00 2.57 -1.79
N VAL A 71 5.56 3.77 -1.60
CA VAL A 71 6.40 4.10 -0.44
C VAL A 71 5.86 5.39 0.14
N THR A 72 5.53 5.36 1.44
CA THR A 72 5.04 6.51 2.19
C THR A 72 6.08 6.91 3.23
N ILE A 73 6.28 8.21 3.41
CA ILE A 73 7.10 8.78 4.47
C ILE A 73 6.17 9.19 5.60
N HIS A 74 6.36 8.60 6.77
CA HIS A 74 5.66 8.95 8.00
C HIS A 74 6.60 9.74 8.89
N GLU A 75 6.12 10.86 9.44
CA GLU A 75 6.88 11.72 10.34
C GLU A 75 6.19 11.77 11.70
N GLU A 76 6.91 11.35 12.73
CA GLU A 76 6.47 11.39 14.12
C GLU A 76 6.61 12.81 14.69
N LYS A 77 5.99 13.06 15.84
CA LYS A 77 6.03 14.39 16.48
C LYS A 77 7.43 14.82 16.91
N ASP A 78 8.33 13.87 17.15
CA ASP A 78 9.73 14.11 17.50
C ASP A 78 10.63 14.38 16.28
N GLY A 79 10.06 14.41 15.07
CA GLY A 79 10.77 14.61 13.82
C GLY A 79 11.41 13.34 13.25
N SER A 80 11.26 12.18 13.91
CA SER A 80 11.72 10.91 13.36
C SER A 80 10.88 10.50 12.15
N ARG A 81 11.53 9.86 11.17
CA ARG A 81 10.91 9.49 9.90
C ARG A 81 10.97 8.00 9.66
N THR A 82 9.82 7.42 9.33
CA THR A 82 9.68 6.00 8.99
C THR A 82 9.22 5.87 7.54
N LEU A 83 9.86 4.97 6.79
CA LEU A 83 9.41 4.59 5.45
C LEU A 83 8.50 3.36 5.56
N LEU A 84 7.30 3.46 5.01
CA LEU A 84 6.37 2.34 4.91
C LEU A 84 6.15 1.99 3.43
N SER A 85 6.40 0.75 3.06
CA SER A 85 6.18 0.24 1.72
C SER A 85 4.96 -0.68 1.67
N ALA A 86 4.22 -0.64 0.57
CA ALA A 86 3.18 -1.61 0.24
C ALA A 86 3.44 -2.11 -1.18
N ASN A 87 3.41 -3.43 -1.37
CA ASN A 87 3.72 -4.07 -2.64
C ASN A 87 2.73 -5.20 -2.95
N VAL A 88 2.24 -5.22 -4.18
CA VAL A 88 1.48 -6.32 -4.77
C VAL A 88 2.08 -6.62 -6.15
N GLY A 89 2.49 -7.88 -6.34
CA GLY A 89 3.12 -8.37 -7.56
C GLY A 89 4.65 -8.35 -7.48
N ASP A 90 5.28 -8.21 -8.65
CA ASP A 90 6.73 -8.35 -8.80
C ASP A 90 7.48 -7.04 -9.08
N SER A 91 6.80 -5.90 -8.92
CA SER A 91 7.44 -4.60 -8.76
C SER A 91 8.35 -4.56 -7.52
N ARG A 92 9.28 -3.59 -7.50
CA ARG A 92 10.30 -3.44 -6.44
C ARG A 92 10.56 -1.97 -6.11
N ALA A 93 10.63 -1.64 -4.83
CA ALA A 93 11.17 -0.38 -4.32
C ALA A 93 12.52 -0.61 -3.62
N VAL A 94 13.49 0.24 -3.95
CA VAL A 94 14.86 0.19 -3.42
C VAL A 94 15.24 1.58 -2.92
N LEU A 95 15.83 1.66 -1.73
CA LEU A 95 16.39 2.87 -1.16
C LEU A 95 17.91 2.88 -1.34
N CYS A 96 18.46 3.92 -1.96
CA CYS A 96 19.89 4.17 -1.91
C CYS A 96 20.23 4.99 -0.66
N ARG A 97 21.10 4.45 0.21
CA ARG A 97 21.59 5.15 1.41
C ARG A 97 23.08 4.91 1.57
N GLY A 98 23.86 5.99 1.56
CA GLY A 98 25.33 5.91 1.68
C GLY A 98 25.98 5.07 0.57
N GLY A 99 25.47 5.15 -0.66
CA GLY A 99 25.96 4.34 -1.80
C GLY A 99 25.53 2.87 -1.77
N THR A 100 24.75 2.44 -0.77
CA THR A 100 24.23 1.07 -0.66
C THR A 100 22.76 1.01 -1.07
N ALA A 101 22.41 0.03 -1.90
CA ALA A 101 21.04 -0.27 -2.27
C ALA A 101 20.38 -1.18 -1.21
N LEU A 102 19.28 -0.72 -0.63
CA LEU A 102 18.51 -1.40 0.41
C LEU A 102 17.11 -1.71 -0.12
N ASP A 103 16.69 -2.96 -0.03
CA ASP A 103 15.33 -3.34 -0.43
C ASP A 103 14.28 -2.82 0.54
N LEU A 104 13.30 -2.08 0.01
CA LEU A 104 12.13 -1.64 0.77
C LEU A 104 10.97 -2.62 0.65
N THR A 105 10.99 -3.51 -0.35
CA THR A 105 9.87 -4.42 -0.65
C THR A 105 10.38 -5.81 -0.97
N ARG A 106 9.58 -6.81 -0.61
CA ARG A 106 9.72 -8.17 -1.11
C ARG A 106 8.87 -8.36 -2.37
N TYR A 107 9.47 -8.91 -3.42
CA TYR A 107 8.75 -9.27 -4.65
C TYR A 107 7.95 -10.56 -4.44
N HIS A 108 6.74 -10.64 -5.00
CA HIS A 108 5.91 -11.85 -4.93
C HIS A 108 6.10 -12.67 -6.21
N LYS A 109 7.05 -13.62 -6.18
CA LYS A 109 7.32 -14.55 -7.28
C LYS A 109 6.74 -15.93 -6.95
N PRO A 110 6.13 -16.67 -7.90
CA PRO A 110 5.52 -17.97 -7.62
C PRO A 110 6.47 -19.04 -7.06
N ASN A 111 7.77 -18.90 -7.31
CA ASN A 111 8.81 -19.82 -6.82
C ASN A 111 9.34 -19.45 -5.42
N ASP A 112 8.95 -18.32 -4.87
CA ASP A 112 9.23 -17.99 -3.48
C ASP A 112 8.46 -18.96 -2.57
N GLU A 113 9.10 -19.47 -1.52
CA GLU A 113 8.53 -20.52 -0.66
C GLU A 113 7.18 -20.16 -0.04
N ARG A 114 7.00 -18.90 0.37
CA ARG A 114 5.79 -18.40 1.01
C ARG A 114 4.66 -18.25 0.00
N GLU A 115 4.95 -17.71 -1.17
CA GLU A 115 3.95 -17.61 -2.25
C GLU A 115 3.59 -18.99 -2.80
N ARG A 116 4.57 -19.87 -2.98
CA ARG A 116 4.36 -21.25 -3.42
C ARG A 116 3.45 -22.00 -2.45
N ALA A 117 3.74 -21.95 -1.15
CA ALA A 117 2.91 -22.57 -0.12
C ALA A 117 1.47 -22.03 -0.16
N ARG A 118 1.30 -20.70 -0.22
CA ARG A 118 -0.01 -20.04 -0.31
C ARG A 118 -0.80 -20.48 -1.55
N ILE A 119 -0.16 -20.55 -2.71
CA ILE A 119 -0.80 -20.99 -3.96
C ILE A 119 -1.24 -22.44 -3.84
N GLN A 120 -0.35 -23.33 -3.37
CA GLN A 120 -0.63 -24.76 -3.24
C GLN A 120 -1.75 -25.07 -2.23
N GLU A 121 -1.90 -24.24 -1.19
CA GLU A 121 -3.00 -24.35 -0.22
C GLU A 121 -4.37 -23.98 -0.83
N MET A 122 -4.38 -23.16 -1.89
CA MET A 122 -5.59 -22.69 -2.55
C MET A 122 -6.03 -23.55 -3.75
N GLY A 123 -5.22 -24.53 -4.18
CA GLY A 123 -5.52 -25.50 -5.25
C GLY A 123 -4.63 -25.37 -6.48
#